data_AF-A2E902-F1
#
_entry.id   AF-A2E902-F1
#
_cell.length_a   1.000
_cell.length_b   1.000
_cell.length_c   1.000
_cell.angle_alpha   90.00
_cell.angle_beta   90.00
_cell.angle_gamma   90.00
#
_symmetry.space_group_name_H-M   'P 1'
#
loop_
_entity.id
_entity.type
_entity.pdbx_description
1 polymer ?
#
loop_
_entity_poly.entity_id
_entity_poly.type
_entity_poly.pdbx_seq_one_letter_code
_entity_poly.pdbx_strand_id
1 'polypeptide(L)'
;MLFLTLILYTAHRQCTPYKYLNRKWNLADGRILIVYNWREYCHHRFGTAAYISDGTKEYTFDKTSGTIKLADGRTAYVGQDDYLRVMSDKVEKIETIKLFSYNDTW
;
A
#
# COMPACT_ATOMS: atom_id res chain seq x y z
N MET A 1 -48.73 1.81 -1.28
CA MET A 1 -47.71 0.78 -0.98
C MET A 1 -46.65 0.71 -2.10
N LEU A 2 -46.02 1.83 -2.47
CA LEU A 2 -44.95 1.84 -3.49
C LEU A 2 -43.63 2.48 -2.99
N PHE A 3 -43.67 3.15 -1.83
CA PHE A 3 -42.51 3.84 -1.26
C PHE A 3 -41.67 2.96 -0.32
N LEU A 4 -42.27 1.93 0.31
CA LEU A 4 -41.56 1.03 1.24
C LEU A 4 -40.69 -0.02 0.53
N THR A 5 -41.00 -0.34 -0.73
CA THR A 5 -40.22 -1.30 -1.54
C THR A 5 -38.95 -0.68 -2.14
N LEU A 6 -38.89 0.66 -2.28
CA LEU A 6 -37.70 1.34 -2.81
C LEU A 6 -36.56 1.45 -1.78
N ILE A 7 -36.90 1.58 -0.48
CA ILE A 7 -35.91 1.73 0.61
C ILE A 7 -35.09 0.44 0.80
N LEU A 8 -35.68 -0.72 0.49
CA LEU A 8 -35.00 -2.02 0.54
C LEU A 8 -34.08 -2.27 -0.67
N TYR A 9 -34.23 -1.52 -1.77
CA TYR A 9 -33.44 -1.70 -2.98
C TYR A 9 -32.09 -0.97 -2.95
N THR A 10 -31.91 0.02 -2.06
CA THR A 10 -30.68 0.81 -1.97
C THR A 10 -29.73 0.36 -0.86
N ALA A 11 -29.91 -0.85 -0.31
CA ALA A 11 -28.83 -1.55 0.39
C ALA A 11 -27.77 -2.03 -0.63
N HIS A 12 -27.26 -1.11 -1.46
CA HIS A 12 -25.95 -1.28 -2.08
C HIS A 12 -24.98 -1.43 -0.93
N ARG A 13 -24.56 -2.68 -0.67
CA ARG A 13 -23.42 -2.96 0.20
C ARG A 13 -22.25 -2.20 -0.40
N GLN A 14 -21.93 -1.03 0.16
CA GLN A 14 -20.77 -0.27 -0.25
C GLN A 14 -19.56 -1.14 0.08
N CYS A 15 -18.94 -1.71 -0.95
CA CYS A 15 -17.72 -2.49 -0.82
C CYS A 15 -16.57 -1.50 -0.67
N THR A 16 -16.38 -0.99 0.55
CA THR A 16 -15.29 -0.07 0.83
C THR A 16 -14.03 -0.88 1.18
N PRO A 17 -12.93 -0.74 0.42
CA PRO A 17 -11.68 -1.39 0.77
C PRO A 17 -11.16 -0.83 2.09
N TYR A 18 -10.85 -1.72 3.04
CA TYR A 18 -10.23 -1.33 4.31
C TYR A 18 -8.72 -1.42 4.18
N LYS A 19 -8.02 -0.29 4.42
CA LYS A 19 -6.57 -0.20 4.43
C LYS A 19 -6.05 -0.26 5.86
N TYR A 20 -5.03 -1.06 6.13
CA TYR A 20 -4.36 -1.13 7.43
C TYR A 20 -2.84 -1.03 7.27
N LEU A 21 -2.22 -0.32 8.21
CA LEU A 21 -0.78 -0.06 8.22
C LEU A 21 -0.01 -1.36 8.45
N ASN A 22 0.86 -1.72 7.52
CA ASN A 22 1.74 -2.88 7.62
C ASN A 22 3.14 -2.48 8.12
N ARG A 23 3.76 -1.49 7.46
CA ARG A 23 5.08 -0.96 7.79
C ARG A 23 5.17 0.54 7.54
N LYS A 24 6.12 1.18 8.22
CA LYS A 24 6.41 2.60 8.10
C LYS A 24 7.91 2.84 8.33
N TRP A 25 8.53 3.65 7.48
CA TRP A 25 9.90 4.13 7.64
C TRP A 25 9.96 5.64 7.41
N ASN A 26 10.78 6.33 8.22
CA ASN A 26 11.08 7.73 7.99
C ASN A 26 12.14 7.83 6.88
N LEU A 27 11.92 8.75 5.94
CA LEU A 27 12.86 9.06 4.88
C LEU A 27 13.85 10.14 5.33
N ALA A 28 15.04 10.12 4.73
CA ALA A 28 16.10 11.08 5.06
C ALA A 28 15.73 12.54 4.75
N ASP A 29 14.73 12.76 3.89
CA ASP A 29 14.21 14.08 3.49
C ASP A 29 12.99 14.54 4.31
N GLY A 30 12.65 13.82 5.39
CA GLY A 30 11.53 14.15 6.27
C GLY A 30 10.17 13.58 5.85
N ARG A 31 10.07 12.96 4.67
CA ARG A 31 8.87 12.22 4.24
C ARG A 31 8.79 10.85 4.89
N ILE A 32 7.74 10.09 4.58
CA ILE A 32 7.49 8.76 5.16
C ILE A 32 7.23 7.75 4.04
N LEU A 33 7.93 6.61 4.05
CA LEU A 33 7.54 5.42 3.28
C LEU A 33 6.56 4.58 4.09
N ILE A 34 5.40 4.30 3.53
CA ILE A 34 4.30 3.58 4.18
C ILE A 34 3.92 2.39 3.32
N VAL A 35 3.72 1.23 3.95
CA VAL A 35 3.12 0.06 3.30
C VAL A 35 1.75 -0.19 3.92
N TYR A 36 0.74 -0.20 3.08
CA TYR A 36 -0.61 -0.61 3.45
C TYR A 36 -0.91 -1.98 2.89
N ASN A 37 -1.51 -2.80 3.73
CA ASN A 37 -2.30 -3.92 3.24
C ASN A 37 -3.74 -3.43 3.10
N TRP A 38 -4.45 -3.95 2.11
CA TRP A 38 -5.86 -3.67 1.93
C TRP A 38 -6.65 -4.96 1.77
N ARG A 39 -7.90 -4.91 2.23
CA ARG A 39 -8.86 -6.01 2.10
C ARG A 39 -10.19 -5.46 1.61
N GLU A 40 -10.76 -6.14 0.63
CA GLU A 40 -12.13 -5.91 0.18
C GLU A 40 -12.99 -7.13 0.55
N TYR A 41 -13.94 -6.94 1.47
CA TYR A 41 -14.73 -8.05 2.02
C TYR A 41 -15.65 -8.72 1.00
N CYS A 42 -16.30 -7.93 0.14
CA CYS A 42 -17.28 -8.45 -0.81
C CYS A 42 -16.68 -9.41 -1.83
N HIS A 43 -15.44 -9.14 -2.25
CA HIS A 43 -14.76 -9.88 -3.31
C HIS A 43 -13.62 -10.75 -2.77
N HIS A 44 -13.44 -10.81 -1.44
CA HIS A 44 -12.32 -11.51 -0.80
C HIS A 44 -10.96 -11.16 -1.42
N ARG A 45 -10.79 -9.90 -1.81
CA ARG A 45 -9.56 -9.41 -2.43
C ARG A 45 -8.64 -8.86 -1.36
N PHE A 46 -7.35 -9.11 -1.55
CA PHE A 46 -6.29 -8.65 -0.68
C PHE A 46 -5.21 -8.05 -1.55
N GLY A 47 -4.52 -7.04 -1.04
CA GLY A 47 -3.29 -6.59 -1.66
C GLY A 47 -2.44 -5.77 -0.73
N THR A 48 -1.28 -5.39 -1.24
CA THR A 48 -0.23 -4.71 -0.49
C THR A 48 0.38 -3.66 -1.39
N ALA A 49 0.38 -2.40 -0.97
CA ALA A 49 0.91 -1.30 -1.77
C ALA A 49 1.77 -0.37 -0.90
N ALA A 50 2.84 0.14 -1.50
CA ALA A 50 3.74 1.09 -0.88
C ALA A 50 3.44 2.51 -1.37
N TYR A 51 3.61 3.48 -0.48
CA TYR A 51 3.34 4.89 -0.72
C TYR A 51 4.41 5.76 -0.05
N ILE A 52 4.72 6.91 -0.66
CA ILE A 52 5.43 7.99 0.02
C ILE A 52 4.40 9.02 0.47
N SER A 53 4.43 9.37 1.75
CA SER A 53 3.65 10.46 2.33
C SER A 53 4.52 11.67 2.61
N ASP A 54 4.08 12.85 2.18
CA ASP A 54 4.68 14.15 2.54
C ASP A 54 4.00 14.79 3.78
N GLY A 55 3.09 14.06 4.43
CA GLY A 55 2.27 14.56 5.55
C GLY A 55 0.94 15.19 5.12
N THR A 56 0.77 15.53 3.84
CA THR A 56 -0.49 16.05 3.28
C THR A 56 -1.11 15.12 2.26
N LYS A 57 -0.28 14.45 1.45
CA LYS A 57 -0.67 13.56 0.37
C LYS A 57 0.17 12.30 0.38
N GLU A 58 -0.38 11.26 -0.22
CA GLU A 58 0.29 10.00 -0.47
C GLU A 58 0.41 9.77 -1.97
N TYR A 59 1.59 9.33 -2.40
CA TYR A 59 1.89 8.98 -3.79
C TYR A 59 2.35 7.53 -3.83
N THR A 60 1.92 6.78 -4.84
CA THR A 60 2.36 5.39 -5.02
C THR A 60 3.88 5.33 -5.10
N PHE A 61 4.49 4.42 -4.34
CA PHE A 61 5.89 4.08 -4.44
C PHE A 61 6.02 2.76 -5.19
N ASP A 62 6.47 2.84 -6.44
CA ASP A 62 6.56 1.70 -7.35
C ASP A 62 7.93 1.66 -8.05
N LYS A 63 8.08 0.73 -8.99
CA LYS A 63 9.30 0.53 -9.77
C LYS A 63 9.76 1.75 -10.58
N THR A 64 8.88 2.72 -10.82
CA THR A 64 9.21 3.98 -11.53
C THR A 64 9.72 5.06 -10.59
N SER A 65 9.52 4.89 -9.27
CA SER A 65 9.90 5.87 -8.25
C SER A 65 11.41 5.93 -7.97
N GLY A 66 12.16 4.92 -8.42
CA GLY A 66 13.60 4.80 -8.17
C GLY A 66 13.94 4.41 -6.73
N THR A 67 15.18 4.70 -6.34
CA THR A 67 15.71 4.36 -5.00
C THR A 67 15.62 5.56 -4.07
N ILE A 68 15.12 5.35 -2.86
CA ILE A 68 15.04 6.38 -1.81
C ILE A 68 15.91 6.03 -0.61
N LYS A 69 16.35 7.05 0.13
CA LYS A 69 17.17 6.89 1.33
C LYS A 69 16.30 7.01 2.59
N LEU A 70 16.43 6.03 3.49
CA LEU A 70 15.79 6.02 4.80
C LEU A 70 16.60 6.86 5.79
N ALA A 71 15.95 7.41 6.81
CA ALA A 71 16.58 8.23 7.85
C ALA A 71 17.62 7.45 8.68
N ASP A 72 17.49 6.13 8.75
CA ASP A 72 18.43 5.22 9.42
C ASP A 72 19.64 4.82 8.55
N GLY A 73 19.79 5.43 7.37
CA GLY A 73 20.90 5.19 6.45
C GLY A 73 20.68 4.06 5.45
N ARG A 74 19.61 3.27 5.59
CA ARG A 74 19.23 2.23 4.61
C ARG A 74 18.70 2.84 3.32
N THR A 75 18.52 1.99 2.30
CA THR A 75 17.87 2.38 1.04
C THR A 75 16.64 1.52 0.78
N ALA A 76 15.65 2.07 0.10
CA ALA A 76 14.45 1.35 -0.30
C ALA A 76 14.18 1.55 -1.80
N TYR A 77 13.74 0.49 -2.48
CA TYR A 77 13.30 0.53 -3.88
C TYR A 77 12.29 -0.59 -4.17
N VAL A 78 11.51 -0.42 -5.23
CA VAL A 78 10.62 -1.47 -5.74
C VAL A 78 11.25 -2.07 -7.01
N GLY A 79 11.42 -3.39 -7.02
CA GLY A 79 11.94 -4.10 -8.18
C GLY A 79 10.92 -4.23 -9.31
N GLN A 80 11.39 -4.65 -10.49
CA GLN A 80 10.51 -4.98 -11.63
C GLN A 80 9.57 -6.16 -11.35
N ASP A 81 9.89 -6.94 -10.34
CA ASP A 81 9.12 -8.07 -9.83
C ASP A 81 8.13 -7.68 -8.72
N ASP A 82 7.87 -6.39 -8.55
CA ASP A 82 6.91 -5.83 -7.58
C ASP A 82 7.21 -6.24 -6.13
N TYR A 83 8.50 -6.36 -5.79
CA TYR A 83 8.94 -6.46 -4.40
C TYR A 83 9.53 -5.13 -3.93
N LEU A 84 9.00 -4.60 -2.82
CA LEU A 84 9.66 -3.56 -2.05
C LEU A 84 10.84 -4.18 -1.29
N ARG A 85 12.03 -3.63 -1.49
CA ARG A 85 13.27 -4.06 -0.84
C ARG A 85 13.82 -2.90 -0.03
N VAL A 86 13.99 -3.12 1.26
CA VAL A 86 14.73 -2.23 2.16
C VAL A 86 16.08 -2.86 2.42
N MET A 87 17.14 -2.26 1.87
CA MET A 87 18.49 -2.80 1.87
C MET A 87 19.35 -2.18 2.96
N SER A 88 20.19 -3.01 3.59
CA SER A 88 21.22 -2.63 4.55
C SER A 88 22.49 -3.42 4.25
N ASP A 89 23.61 -2.92 4.75
CA ASP A 89 24.88 -3.65 4.94
C ASP A 89 24.73 -4.87 5.88
N LYS A 90 23.80 -4.79 6.83
CA LYS A 90 23.46 -5.82 7.80
C LYS A 90 22.33 -6.70 7.29
N VAL A 91 22.62 -7.97 7.02
CA VAL A 91 21.67 -8.93 6.44
C VAL A 91 20.38 -9.04 7.26
N GLU A 92 20.49 -8.98 8.59
CA GLU A 92 19.36 -9.05 9.52
C GLU A 92 18.42 -7.84 9.45
N LYS A 93 18.85 -6.75 8.81
CA LYS A 93 18.06 -5.52 8.61
C LYS A 93 17.46 -5.40 7.21
N ILE A 94 17.72 -6.38 6.34
CA ILE A 94 17.12 -6.42 5.01
C ILE A 94 15.66 -6.86 5.14
N GLU A 95 14.75 -6.09 4.56
CA GLU A 95 13.33 -6.42 4.51
C GLU A 95 12.89 -6.52 3.05
N THR A 96 12.11 -7.55 2.73
CA THR A 96 11.57 -7.75 1.38
C THR A 96 10.07 -8.03 1.49
N ILE A 97 9.26 -7.24 0.81
CA ILE A 97 7.80 -7.30 0.89
C ILE A 97 7.25 -7.40 -0.53
N LYS A 98 6.50 -8.48 -0.83
CA LYS A 98 5.77 -8.59 -2.09
C LYS A 98 4.64 -7.57 -2.09
N LEU A 99 4.63 -6.71 -3.10
CA LEU A 99 3.55 -5.80 -3.39
C LEU A 99 2.55 -6.52 -4.31
N PHE A 100 1.27 -6.30 -4.04
CA PHE A 100 0.15 -6.81 -4.80
C PHE A 100 -0.74 -5.62 -5.13
N SER A 101 -0.69 -5.20 -6.40
CA SER A 101 -1.63 -4.25 -6.94
C SER A 101 -2.80 -5.02 -7.55
N TYR A 102 -4.03 -4.52 -7.36
CA TYR A 102 -5.23 -5.13 -7.92
C TYR A 102 -5.17 -5.29 -9.46
N ASN A 103 -4.29 -4.57 -10.14
CA ASN A 103 -4.15 -4.65 -11.60
C ASN A 103 -3.52 -5.96 -12.11
N ASP A 104 -3.04 -6.85 -11.25
CA ASP A 104 -2.33 -8.08 -11.65
C ASP A 104 -3.27 -9.29 -11.89
N THR A 105 -4.59 -9.12 -11.78
CA THR A 105 -5.58 -10.15 -12.12
C THR A 105 -6.27 -9.80 -13.44
N TRP A 106 -5.62 -10.13 -14.55
CA TRP A 106 -6.25 -10.31 -15.86
C TRP A 106 -5.74 -11.60 -16.51
#